data_AF-A0A7G1IIP5-F1
#
_entry.id   AF-A0A7G1IIP5-F1
#
_cell.length_a   1.000
_cell.length_b   1.000
_cell.length_c   1.000
_cell.angle_alpha   90.00
_cell.angle_beta   90.00
_cell.angle_gamma   90.00
#
_symmetry.space_group_name_H-M   'P 1'
#
loop_
_entity.id
_entity.type
_entity.pdbx_description
1 polymer ?
#
loop_
_entity_poly.entity_id
_entity_poly.type
_entity_poly.pdbx_seq_one_letter_code
_entity_poly.pdbx_strand_id
1 'polypeptide(L)'
;MLRAFTFPFDQVRVLIVGQDPYPTPGHAVGLSFSVAPEVRPLPRSLDNIFQEYAADLGYRQPSCGDLTPWAQRGVMLLNRVLTVRPSNPASHRGKGWEVVTECAIRALVARSKPLVAILWGVTRRR
;
A
#
# COMPACT_ATOMS: atom_id res chain seq x y z
N MET A 1 -9.75 7.97 2.07
CA MET A 1 -9.01 7.33 3.17
C MET A 1 -9.14 5.80 3.14
N LEU A 2 -10.33 5.23 3.27
CA LEU A 2 -10.55 3.77 3.33
C LEU A 2 -10.60 3.07 1.95
N ARG A 3 -9.91 3.61 0.94
CA ARG A 3 -10.05 3.14 -0.46
C ARG A 3 -9.56 1.70 -0.65
N ALA A 4 -8.54 1.26 0.07
CA ALA A 4 -8.09 -0.14 0.04
C ALA A 4 -9.19 -1.16 0.38
N PHE A 5 -10.20 -0.75 1.18
CA PHE A 5 -11.32 -1.60 1.59
C PHE A 5 -12.50 -1.59 0.62
N THR A 6 -12.46 -0.79 -0.45
CA THR A 6 -13.54 -0.77 -1.46
C THR A 6 -13.40 -1.89 -2.49
N PHE A 7 -12.28 -2.61 -2.49
CA PHE A 7 -12.05 -3.78 -3.34
C PHE A 7 -12.58 -5.06 -2.67
N PRO A 8 -13.05 -6.06 -3.43
CA PRO A 8 -13.65 -7.26 -2.85
C PRO A 8 -12.69 -8.02 -1.93
N PHE A 9 -13.03 -8.07 -0.64
CA PHE A 9 -12.27 -8.77 0.40
C PHE A 9 -11.98 -10.25 0.04
N ASP A 10 -12.96 -10.89 -0.58
CA ASP A 10 -12.87 -12.30 -0.99
C ASP A 10 -11.91 -12.59 -2.13
N GLN A 11 -11.53 -11.57 -2.91
CA GLN A 11 -10.62 -11.69 -4.04
C GLN A 11 -9.16 -11.41 -3.66
N VAL A 12 -8.90 -10.99 -2.41
CA VAL A 12 -7.54 -10.69 -1.95
C VAL A 12 -6.71 -11.98 -1.90
N ARG A 13 -5.60 -11.98 -2.63
CA ARG A 13 -4.60 -13.07 -2.71
C ARG A 13 -3.23 -12.64 -2.21
N VAL A 14 -2.90 -11.36 -2.39
CA VAL A 14 -1.64 -10.77 -1.97
C VAL A 14 -1.92 -9.55 -1.10
N LEU A 15 -1.22 -9.41 0.01
CA LEU A 15 -1.22 -8.23 0.87
C LEU A 15 0.15 -7.54 0.77
N ILE A 16 0.17 -6.27 0.38
CA ILE A 16 1.36 -5.41 0.45
C ILE A 16 1.12 -4.40 1.57
N VAL A 17 2.06 -4.35 2.52
CA VAL A 17 1.96 -3.45 3.67
C VAL A 17 2.97 -2.31 3.59
N GLY A 18 2.48 -1.08 3.54
CA GLY A 18 3.26 0.16 3.71
C GLY A 18 3.18 0.73 5.14
N GLN A 19 3.95 1.77 5.42
CA GLN A 19 3.99 2.40 6.75
C GLN A 19 2.82 3.37 6.94
N ASP A 20 2.85 4.49 6.22
CA ASP A 20 1.86 5.56 6.22
C ASP A 20 1.75 6.16 4.80
N PRO A 21 0.70 6.95 4.49
CA PRO A 21 0.54 7.55 3.18
C PRO A 21 1.67 8.53 2.85
N TYR A 22 1.84 8.86 1.57
CA TYR A 22 2.79 9.90 1.18
C TYR A 22 2.48 11.23 1.89
N PRO A 23 3.48 11.89 2.49
CA PRO A 23 3.29 13.16 3.19
C PRO A 23 3.07 14.32 2.21
N THR A 24 3.45 14.17 0.94
CA THR A 24 3.29 15.18 -0.09
C THR A 24 1.82 15.29 -0.50
N PRO A 25 1.20 16.48 -0.41
CA PRO A 25 -0.17 16.70 -0.90
C PRO A 25 -0.33 16.28 -2.35
N GLY A 26 -1.47 15.66 -2.68
CA GLY A 26 -1.77 15.17 -4.03
C GLY A 26 -1.16 13.81 -4.39
N HIS A 27 -0.20 13.30 -3.62
CA HIS A 27 0.40 11.99 -3.91
C HIS A 27 -0.43 10.83 -3.37
N ALA A 28 -0.95 10.93 -2.14
CA ALA A 28 -1.66 9.83 -1.50
C ALA A 28 -3.08 9.65 -2.04
N VAL A 29 -3.37 8.50 -2.64
CA VAL A 29 -4.70 8.16 -3.20
C VAL A 29 -5.48 7.11 -2.39
N GLY A 30 -5.03 6.81 -1.17
CA GLY A 30 -5.68 5.82 -0.28
C GLY A 30 -5.34 4.36 -0.56
N LEU A 31 -4.34 4.11 -1.40
CA LEU A 31 -3.71 2.81 -1.63
C LEU A 31 -2.22 2.94 -1.30
N SER A 32 -1.63 1.99 -0.58
CA SER A 32 -0.20 2.05 -0.24
C SER A 32 0.65 2.14 -1.52
N PHE A 33 1.65 3.02 -1.50
CA PHE A 33 2.59 3.31 -2.60
C PHE A 33 2.01 3.88 -3.90
N SER A 34 0.70 3.77 -4.13
CA SER A 34 0.03 4.30 -5.33
C SER A 34 -0.06 5.82 -5.31
N VAL A 35 0.04 6.41 -6.51
CA VAL A 35 -0.22 7.83 -6.77
C VAL A 35 -1.21 7.99 -7.94
N ALA A 36 -1.74 9.19 -8.16
CA ALA A 36 -2.57 9.45 -9.32
C ALA A 36 -1.73 9.38 -10.63
N PRO A 37 -2.31 8.97 -11.77
CA PRO A 37 -1.57 8.76 -13.02
C PRO A 37 -0.69 9.94 -13.47
N GLU A 38 -1.15 11.16 -13.22
CA GLU A 38 -0.54 12.44 -13.57
C GLU A 38 0.64 12.84 -12.67
N VAL A 39 0.82 12.21 -11.50
CA VAL A 39 1.85 12.61 -10.53
C VAL A 39 3.23 12.36 -11.10
N ARG A 40 4.00 13.43 -11.30
CA ARG A 40 5.42 13.40 -11.69
C ARG A 40 6.21 14.49 -10.96
N PRO A 41 7.48 14.23 -10.57
CA PRO A 41 8.16 12.91 -10.60
C PRO A 41 7.52 11.91 -9.62
N LEU A 42 7.74 10.62 -9.84
CA LEU A 42 7.21 9.58 -8.94
C LEU A 42 7.89 9.66 -7.56
N PRO A 43 7.20 9.30 -6.46
CA PRO A 43 7.85 9.15 -5.17
C PRO A 43 8.98 8.11 -5.24
N ARG A 44 10.11 8.41 -4.59
CA ARG A 44 11.31 7.55 -4.62
C ARG A 44 11.04 6.09 -4.26
N SER A 45 10.14 5.83 -3.30
CA SER A 45 9.76 4.46 -2.94
C SER A 45 9.03 3.73 -4.07
N LEU A 46 8.15 4.42 -4.81
CA LEU A 46 7.45 3.82 -5.95
C LEU A 46 8.41 3.59 -7.12
N ASP A 47 9.33 4.53 -7.35
CA ASP A 47 10.36 4.37 -8.37
C ASP A 47 11.24 3.13 -8.08
N ASN A 48 11.66 2.95 -6.83
CA ASN A 48 12.39 1.75 -6.40
C ASN A 48 11.55 0.46 -6.61
N ILE A 49 10.25 0.48 -6.29
CA ILE A 49 9.35 -0.66 -6.55
C ILE A 49 9.29 -0.98 -8.04
N PHE A 50 9.25 0.03 -8.92
CA PHE A 50 9.22 -0.17 -10.37
C PHE A 50 10.55 -0.64 -10.95
N GLN A 51 11.68 -0.23 -10.37
CA GLN A 51 12.98 -0.77 -10.71
C GLN A 51 13.07 -2.27 -10.36
N GLU A 52 12.68 -2.64 -9.14
CA GLU A 52 12.65 -4.05 -8.71
C GLU A 52 11.67 -4.88 -9.56
N TYR A 53 10.47 -4.35 -9.81
CA TYR A 53 9.47 -4.97 -10.69
C TYR A 53 10.02 -5.25 -12.10
N ALA A 54 10.77 -4.31 -12.68
CA ALA A 54 11.35 -4.47 -14.01
C ALA A 54 12.51 -5.49 -14.00
N ALA A 55 13.32 -5.48 -12.94
CA ALA A 55 14.43 -6.42 -12.76
C ALA A 55 13.95 -7.87 -12.53
N ASP A 56 12.93 -8.05 -11.69
CA ASP A 56 12.36 -9.35 -11.31
C ASP A 56 11.54 -9.98 -12.45
N LEU A 57 10.65 -9.19 -13.07
CA LEU A 57 9.69 -9.71 -14.04
C LEU A 57 10.09 -9.50 -15.50
N GLY A 58 11.15 -8.72 -15.78
CA GLY A 58 11.59 -8.39 -17.13
C GLY A 58 10.62 -7.50 -17.92
N TYR A 59 9.62 -6.90 -17.26
CA TYR A 59 8.66 -6.01 -17.89
C TYR A 59 9.20 -4.58 -17.99
N ARG A 60 8.66 -3.81 -18.95
CA ARG A 60 8.93 -2.36 -19.01
C ARG A 60 8.39 -1.67 -17.77
N GLN A 61 9.08 -0.63 -17.33
CA GLN A 61 8.60 0.21 -16.23
C GLN A 61 7.20 0.76 -16.55
N PRO A 62 6.27 0.74 -15.58
CA PRO A 62 4.92 1.25 -15.78
C PRO A 62 4.91 2.71 -16.26
N SER A 63 3.97 3.02 -17.15
CA SER A 63 3.84 4.36 -17.74
C SER A 63 3.39 5.43 -16.74
N CYS A 64 2.81 5.03 -15.60
CA CYS A 64 2.38 5.90 -14.51
C CYS A 64 2.43 5.19 -13.15
N GLY A 65 2.25 5.96 -12.08
CA GLY A 65 2.32 5.46 -10.70
C GLY A 65 1.00 4.94 -10.12
N ASP A 66 -0.03 4.73 -10.95
CA ASP A 66 -1.31 4.20 -10.49
C ASP A 66 -1.27 2.68 -10.35
N LEU A 67 -1.39 2.20 -9.11
CA LEU A 67 -1.45 0.79 -8.75
C LEU A 67 -2.90 0.25 -8.63
N THR A 68 -3.91 1.02 -9.03
CA THR A 68 -5.31 0.55 -9.11
C THR A 68 -5.44 -0.79 -9.86
N PRO A 69 -4.70 -1.06 -10.97
CA PRO A 69 -4.74 -2.37 -11.62
C PRO A 69 -4.32 -3.54 -10.73
N TRP A 70 -3.39 -3.34 -9.78
CA TRP A 70 -3.02 -4.38 -8.82
C TRP A 70 -4.16 -4.64 -7.84
N ALA A 71 -4.79 -3.58 -7.33
CA ALA A 71 -5.94 -3.68 -6.43
C ALA A 71 -7.14 -4.41 -7.06
N GLN A 72 -7.45 -4.10 -8.33
CA GLN A 72 -8.48 -4.80 -9.10
C GLN A 72 -8.17 -6.29 -9.34
N ARG A 73 -6.90 -6.69 -9.26
CA ARG A 73 -6.43 -8.06 -9.44
C ARG A 73 -6.17 -8.77 -8.12
N GLY A 74 -6.74 -8.30 -7.02
CA GLY A 74 -6.69 -8.98 -5.72
C GLY A 74 -5.40 -8.75 -4.93
N VAL A 75 -4.67 -7.66 -5.21
CA VAL A 75 -3.57 -7.18 -4.35
C VAL A 75 -4.10 -6.11 -3.40
N MET A 76 -4.15 -6.41 -2.11
CA MET A 76 -4.52 -5.42 -1.10
C MET A 76 -3.33 -4.52 -0.78
N LEU A 77 -3.46 -3.23 -1.10
CA LEU A 77 -2.44 -2.18 -0.90
C LEU A 77 -2.75 -1.38 0.38
N LEU A 78 -2.25 -1.85 1.53
CA LEU A 78 -2.62 -1.34 2.86
C LEU A 78 -1.44 -0.64 3.54
N ASN A 79 -1.66 0.56 4.09
CA ASN A 79 -0.70 1.15 5.03
C ASN A 79 -1.04 0.73 6.47
N ARG A 80 -0.04 0.60 7.36
CA ARG A 80 -0.26 0.38 8.81
C ARG A 80 -1.01 1.55 9.46
N VAL A 81 -0.71 2.78 9.04
CA VAL A 81 -1.42 4.01 9.41
C VAL A 81 -2.09 4.56 8.15
N LEU A 82 -3.38 4.92 8.20
CA LEU A 82 -4.16 5.28 7.00
C LEU A 82 -4.20 6.76 6.66
N THR A 83 -3.63 7.61 7.52
CA THR A 83 -3.56 9.06 7.33
C THR A 83 -2.21 9.60 7.80
N VAL A 84 -1.84 10.77 7.29
CA VAL A 84 -0.63 11.49 7.69
C VAL A 84 -0.93 12.98 7.58
N ARG A 85 -0.32 13.79 8.45
CA ARG A 85 -0.31 15.24 8.27
C ARG A 85 0.61 15.60 7.09
N PRO A 86 0.22 16.56 6.22
CA PRO A 86 1.06 17.04 5.14
C PRO A 86 2.48 17.37 5.61
N SER A 87 3.47 16.94 4.83
CA SER A 87 4.91 17.14 5.06
C SER A 87 5.46 16.61 6.39
N ASN A 88 4.68 15.83 7.16
CA ASN A 88 5.10 15.30 8.45
C ASN A 88 4.87 13.77 8.52
N PRO A 89 5.81 12.96 8.00
CA PRO A 89 5.74 11.50 8.03
C PRO A 89 5.50 10.96 9.45
N ALA A 90 4.77 9.86 9.57
CA ALA A 90 4.43 9.18 10.82
C ALA A 90 3.69 10.03 11.86
N SER A 91 3.22 11.23 11.52
CA SER A 91 2.53 12.15 12.44
C SER A 91 1.25 11.59 13.07
N HIS A 92 0.60 10.61 12.44
CA HIS A 92 -0.59 9.92 12.97
C HIS A 92 -0.31 8.50 13.49
N ARG A 93 0.96 8.14 13.68
CA ARG A 93 1.34 6.90 14.36
C ARG A 93 0.84 6.91 15.81
N GLY A 94 0.35 5.77 16.28
CA GLY A 94 -0.18 5.61 17.64
C GLY A 94 -1.50 6.33 17.87
N LYS A 95 -2.20 6.76 16.81
CA LYS A 95 -3.51 7.44 16.89
C LYS A 95 -4.70 6.49 16.69
N GLY A 96 -4.46 5.18 16.63
CA GLY A 96 -5.49 4.13 16.61
C GLY A 96 -5.67 3.43 15.26
N TRP A 97 -5.02 3.90 14.19
CA TRP A 97 -5.09 3.23 12.88
C TRP A 97 -4.53 1.81 12.92
N GLU A 98 -3.55 1.56 13.78
CA GLU A 98 -2.91 0.26 13.93
C GLU A 98 -3.90 -0.83 14.34
N VAL A 99 -4.89 -0.50 15.18
CA VAL A 99 -5.94 -1.43 15.61
C VAL A 99 -6.84 -1.81 14.42
N VAL A 100 -7.20 -0.82 13.60
CA VAL A 100 -8.03 -1.02 12.41
C VAL A 100 -7.30 -1.91 11.40
N THR A 101 -6.04 -1.59 11.11
CA THR A 101 -5.26 -2.32 10.09
C THR A 101 -4.83 -3.70 10.59
N GLU A 102 -4.60 -3.87 11.89
CA GLU A 102 -4.43 -5.19 12.49
C GLU A 102 -5.70 -6.05 12.38
N CYS A 103 -6.87 -5.49 12.67
CA CYS A 103 -8.15 -6.20 12.50
C CYS A 103 -8.33 -6.66 11.04
N ALA A 104 -8.05 -5.79 10.07
CA ALA A 104 -8.12 -6.13 8.65
C ALA A 104 -7.18 -7.29 8.26
N ILE A 105 -5.93 -7.27 8.75
CA ILE A 105 -4.96 -8.33 8.48
C ILE A 105 -5.41 -9.65 9.14
N ARG A 106 -5.88 -9.60 10.39
CA ARG A 106 -6.41 -10.79 11.09
C ARG A 106 -7.60 -11.38 10.35
N ALA A 107 -8.51 -10.54 9.86
CA ALA A 107 -9.64 -10.99 9.06
C ALA A 107 -9.17 -11.69 7.76
N LEU A 108 -8.18 -11.13 7.05
CA LEU A 108 -7.63 -11.76 5.85
C LEU A 108 -7.00 -13.13 6.11
N VAL A 109 -6.25 -13.25 7.21
CA VAL A 109 -5.57 -14.48 7.64
C VAL A 109 -6.58 -15.54 8.10
N ALA A 110 -7.69 -15.13 8.72
CA ALA A 110 -8.73 -16.04 9.18
C ALA A 110 -9.58 -16.66 8.05
N ARG A 111 -9.42 -16.19 6.80
CA ARG A 111 -10.11 -16.78 5.65
C ARG A 111 -9.52 -18.15 5.31
N SER A 112 -10.37 -19.07 4.89
CA SER A 112 -9.96 -20.36 4.31
C SER A 112 -9.47 -20.21 2.85
N LYS A 113 -8.60 -19.24 2.57
CA LYS A 113 -8.02 -18.95 1.25
C LYS A 113 -6.52 -18.66 1.36
N PRO A 114 -5.69 -19.08 0.38
CA PRO A 114 -4.28 -18.73 0.38
C PRO A 114 -4.06 -17.22 0.39
N LEU A 115 -3.07 -16.78 1.17
CA LEU A 115 -2.66 -15.38 1.28
C LEU A 115 -1.14 -15.28 1.31
N VAL A 116 -0.57 -14.46 0.44
CA VAL A 116 0.85 -14.07 0.48
C VAL A 116 0.95 -12.66 1.02
N ALA A 117 1.84 -12.42 1.98
CA ALA A 117 2.10 -11.09 2.53
C ALA A 117 3.51 -10.61 2.17
N ILE A 118 3.59 -9.46 1.51
CA ILE A 118 4.83 -8.74 1.23
C ILE A 118 4.94 -7.62 2.26
N LEU A 119 5.90 -7.76 3.16
CA LEU A 119 6.11 -6.84 4.28
C LEU A 119 7.31 -5.95 3.96
N TRP A 120 7.06 -4.75 3.42
CA TRP A 120 8.11 -3.80 3.10
C TRP A 120 8.37 -2.84 4.26
N GLY A 121 9.58 -2.95 4.81
CA GLY A 121 10.08 -2.10 5.89
C GLY A 121 10.25 -2.84 7.21
N VAL A 122 11.25 -2.41 7.98
CA VAL A 122 11.49 -2.91 9.33
C VAL A 122 10.44 -2.31 10.26
N THR A 123 9.35 -3.02 10.51
CA THR A 123 8.60 -2.79 11.75
C THR A 123 9.40 -3.47 12.84
N ARG A 124 10.11 -2.69 13.66
CA ARG A 124 10.82 -3.22 14.84
C ARG A 124 9.78 -3.97 15.66
N ARG A 125 9.85 -5.31 15.70
CA ARG A 125 9.03 -6.15 16.57
C ARG A 125 9.22 -5.63 17.99
N ARG A 126 8.13 -5.24 18.64
CA ARG A 126 8.02 -5.24 20.10
C ARG A 126 7.10 -6.37 20.46
#